data_AF-A0A7J5AEM5-F1
#
_entry.id   AF-A0A7J5AEM5-F1
#
_cell.length_a   1.000
_cell.length_b   1.000
_cell.length_c   1.000
_cell.angle_alpha   90.00
_cell.angle_beta   90.00
_cell.angle_gamma   90.00
#
_symmetry.space_group_name_H-M   'P 1'
#
loop_
_entity.id
_entity.type
_entity.pdbx_description
1 polymer ?
#
loop_
_entity_poly.entity_id
_entity_poly.type
_entity_poly.pdbx_seq_one_letter_code
_entity_poly.pdbx_strand_id
1 'polypeptide(L)'
;MKKLLENIEKVEFTTGNNFSYDLDREFKLIASNLEPIQKENLKADFNQFLAKGRFTILNTFGGGILFLKVPEPIEKIKIEARPKFKDFEASVLFNSKRRRPENIKYKPNARVKETTLWNVELIFPDFFSYQKEIQKALLLIIGKIVKRICEYGQTNFAYMKIENDFEIELLIDNQIESKLKVQIN
;
A
#
# COMPACT_ATOMS: atom_id res chain seq x y z
N MET A 1 18.67 -11.40 8.17
CA MET A 1 17.62 -10.90 7.25
C MET A 1 16.18 -11.27 7.65
N LYS A 2 15.83 -12.50 8.10
CA LYS A 2 14.48 -12.78 8.68
C LYS A 2 14.05 -11.77 9.77
N LYS A 3 14.98 -11.41 10.66
CA LYS A 3 14.79 -10.36 11.68
C LYS A 3 14.38 -8.99 11.13
N LEU A 4 14.76 -8.63 9.90
CA LEU A 4 14.39 -7.32 9.33
C LEU A 4 12.89 -7.24 9.09
N LEU A 5 12.31 -8.26 8.43
CA LEU A 5 10.89 -8.28 8.14
C LEU A 5 10.07 -8.36 9.43
N GLU A 6 10.47 -9.22 10.38
CA GLU A 6 9.83 -9.30 11.70
C GLU A 6 9.89 -7.96 12.45
N ASN A 7 11.01 -7.24 12.37
CA ASN A 7 11.14 -5.94 13.02
C ASN A 7 10.24 -4.90 12.35
N ILE A 8 10.20 -4.86 11.02
CA ILE A 8 9.31 -3.95 10.29
C ILE A 8 7.86 -4.29 10.59
N GLU A 9 7.46 -5.56 10.62
CA GLU A 9 6.10 -6.01 10.97
C GLU A 9 5.66 -5.52 12.36
N LYS A 10 6.58 -5.45 13.33
CA LYS A 10 6.30 -4.93 14.67
C LYS A 10 6.23 -3.41 14.77
N VAL A 11 6.70 -2.66 13.76
CA VAL A 11 6.58 -1.19 13.80
C VAL A 11 5.12 -0.79 13.65
N GLU A 12 4.56 -0.19 14.68
CA GLU A 12 3.24 0.43 14.60
C GLU A 12 3.30 1.68 13.73
N PHE A 13 2.52 1.67 12.65
CA PHE A 13 2.36 2.84 11.80
C PHE A 13 1.39 3.82 12.46
N THR A 14 1.94 4.90 12.98
CA THR A 14 1.16 6.03 13.47
C THR A 14 1.08 7.10 12.37
N THR A 15 -0.13 7.57 12.09
CA THR A 15 -0.37 8.69 11.17
C THR A 15 -0.54 9.95 11.97
N GLY A 16 0.27 10.98 11.69
CA GLY A 16 0.00 12.32 12.18
C GLY A 16 -1.15 12.97 11.41
N ASN A 17 -1.44 14.23 11.74
CA ASN A 17 -2.44 15.02 11.01
C ASN A 17 -2.14 14.99 9.50
N ASN A 18 -3.20 14.91 8.68
CA ASN A 18 -3.12 14.83 7.21
C ASN A 18 -2.34 13.61 6.67
N PHE A 19 -2.32 12.48 7.39
CA PHE A 19 -1.59 11.28 6.97
C PHE A 19 -0.10 11.54 6.76
N SER A 20 0.51 12.34 7.65
CA SER A 20 1.96 12.43 7.73
C SER A 20 2.52 11.12 8.30
N TYR A 21 3.58 10.61 7.68
CA TYR A 21 4.31 9.43 8.12
C TYR A 21 5.71 9.87 8.53
N ASP A 22 6.12 9.53 9.74
CA ASP A 22 7.52 9.52 10.13
C ASP A 22 8.07 8.12 9.84
N LEU A 23 8.91 8.02 8.82
CA LEU A 23 9.49 6.76 8.35
C LEU A 23 10.96 6.60 8.76
N ASP A 24 11.45 7.42 9.70
CA ASP A 24 12.86 7.39 10.11
C ASP A 24 13.26 6.06 10.74
N ARG A 25 12.32 5.40 11.44
CA ARG A 25 12.57 4.11 12.08
C ARG A 25 12.73 3.01 11.04
N GLU A 26 11.82 2.95 10.08
CA GLU A 26 11.83 2.02 8.96
C GLU A 26 13.08 2.22 8.10
N PHE A 27 13.41 3.48 7.78
CA PHE A 27 14.64 3.81 7.07
C PHE A 27 15.86 3.28 7.81
N LYS A 28 16.02 3.58 9.11
CA LYS A 28 17.17 3.15 9.92
C LYS A 28 17.28 1.61 9.98
N LEU A 29 16.15 0.91 10.12
CA LEU A 29 16.10 -0.55 10.15
C LEU A 29 16.54 -1.18 8.82
N ILE A 30 16.09 -0.64 7.69
CA ILE A 30 16.49 -1.15 6.37
C ILE A 30 17.95 -0.77 6.09
N ALA A 31 18.32 0.49 6.31
CA ALA A 31 19.65 1.03 6.03
C ALA A 31 20.76 0.31 6.83
N SER A 32 20.49 -0.21 8.02
CA SER A 32 21.49 -0.96 8.79
C SER A 32 21.94 -2.26 8.12
N ASN A 33 21.23 -2.72 7.09
CA ASN A 33 21.51 -3.96 6.36
C ASN A 33 22.05 -3.72 4.94
N LEU A 34 22.43 -2.48 4.61
CA LEU A 34 22.83 -2.07 3.27
C LEU A 34 24.27 -1.58 3.21
N GLU A 35 24.89 -1.65 2.04
CA GLU A 35 26.17 -1.01 1.74
C GLU A 35 26.00 0.51 1.53
N PRO A 36 27.07 1.33 1.64
CA PRO A 36 26.96 2.80 1.56
C PRO A 36 26.17 3.31 0.35
N ILE A 37 26.46 2.82 -0.85
CA ILE A 37 25.77 3.24 -2.08
C ILE A 37 24.27 2.88 -2.04
N GLN A 38 23.92 1.71 -1.50
CA GLN A 38 22.52 1.30 -1.37
C GLN A 38 21.78 2.11 -0.29
N LYS A 39 22.48 2.60 0.75
CA LYS A 39 21.88 3.50 1.74
C LYS A 39 21.56 4.87 1.14
N GLU A 40 22.42 5.38 0.25
CA GLU A 40 22.18 6.62 -0.48
C GLU A 40 20.94 6.51 -1.37
N ASN A 41 20.85 5.42 -2.16
CA ASN A 41 19.66 5.12 -2.96
C ASN A 41 18.41 4.99 -2.09
N LEU A 42 18.50 4.25 -0.98
CA LEU A 42 17.38 4.09 -0.06
C LEU A 42 16.93 5.45 0.52
N LYS A 43 17.87 6.36 0.79
CA LYS A 43 17.54 7.69 1.29
C LYS A 43 16.84 8.51 0.21
N ALA A 44 17.29 8.43 -1.03
CA ALA A 44 16.63 9.09 -2.17
C ALA A 44 15.20 8.55 -2.37
N ASP A 45 15.02 7.24 -2.29
CA ASP A 45 13.73 6.56 -2.34
C ASP A 45 12.77 7.05 -1.24
N PHE A 46 13.22 7.10 0.02
CA PHE A 46 12.38 7.60 1.12
C PHE A 46 12.04 9.09 0.95
N ASN A 47 12.97 9.91 0.48
CA ASN A 47 12.70 11.31 0.20
C ASN A 47 11.66 11.47 -0.92
N GLN A 48 11.78 10.70 -2.00
CA GLN A 48 10.82 10.69 -3.11
C GLN A 48 9.44 10.20 -2.63
N PHE A 49 9.40 9.16 -1.79
CA PHE A 49 8.19 8.64 -1.21
C PHE A 49 7.46 9.72 -0.38
N LEU A 50 8.20 10.40 0.50
CA LEU A 50 7.65 11.48 1.32
C LEU A 50 7.19 12.68 0.47
N ALA A 51 7.88 12.99 -0.63
CA ALA A 51 7.50 14.08 -1.52
C ALA A 51 6.27 13.76 -2.37
N LYS A 52 6.20 12.55 -2.95
CA LYS A 52 5.20 12.17 -3.97
C LYS A 52 4.50 10.84 -3.67
N GLY A 53 5.26 9.79 -3.35
CA GLY A 53 4.75 8.42 -3.22
C GLY A 53 3.58 8.27 -2.25
N ARG A 54 3.64 8.95 -1.09
CA ARG A 54 2.57 8.94 -0.09
C ARG A 54 1.24 9.44 -0.64
N PHE A 55 1.26 10.46 -1.50
CA PHE A 55 0.05 11.03 -2.11
C PHE A 55 -0.50 10.13 -3.20
N THR A 56 0.36 9.44 -3.95
CA THR A 56 -0.06 8.42 -4.92
C THR A 56 -0.86 7.31 -4.24
N ILE A 57 -0.36 6.77 -3.13
CA ILE A 57 -1.04 5.72 -2.35
C ILE A 57 -2.33 6.27 -1.72
N LEU A 58 -2.26 7.45 -1.09
CA LEU A 58 -3.42 8.07 -0.45
C LEU A 58 -4.55 8.36 -1.45
N ASN A 59 -4.24 8.93 -2.61
CA ASN A 59 -5.26 9.23 -3.61
C ASN A 59 -5.85 7.94 -4.20
N THR A 60 -5.06 6.86 -4.28
CA THR A 60 -5.54 5.57 -4.77
C THR A 60 -6.57 4.95 -3.82
N PHE A 61 -6.27 4.88 -2.52
CA PHE A 61 -7.14 4.19 -1.55
C PHE A 61 -8.04 5.11 -0.71
N GLY A 62 -7.79 6.40 -0.66
CA GLY A 62 -8.63 7.38 0.05
C GLY A 62 -9.79 7.94 -0.78
N GLY A 63 -9.94 7.52 -2.04
CA GLY A 63 -10.99 8.02 -2.93
C GLY A 63 -10.86 7.70 -4.42
N GLY A 64 -9.84 6.93 -4.80
CA GLY A 64 -9.64 6.37 -6.13
C GLY A 64 -10.34 5.03 -6.29
N ILE A 65 -9.57 3.93 -6.27
CA ILE A 65 -10.09 2.56 -6.45
C ILE A 65 -10.89 2.05 -5.25
N LEU A 66 -10.75 2.69 -4.09
CA LEU A 66 -11.50 2.38 -2.86
C LEU A 66 -12.51 3.50 -2.50
N PHE A 67 -13.18 4.05 -3.50
CA PHE A 67 -14.24 5.03 -3.29
C PHE A 67 -15.55 4.34 -2.85
N LEU A 68 -15.94 4.53 -1.58
CA LEU A 68 -17.10 3.90 -0.94
C LEU A 68 -17.97 4.93 -0.19
N LYS A 69 -18.95 5.51 -0.89
CA LYS A 69 -19.94 6.46 -0.35
C LYS A 69 -20.99 5.78 0.55
N VAL A 70 -21.34 4.54 0.24
CA VAL A 70 -22.18 3.65 1.05
C VAL A 70 -21.37 2.43 1.46
N PRO A 71 -21.71 1.78 2.59
CA PRO A 71 -21.02 0.58 3.05
C PRO A 71 -20.92 -0.49 1.95
N GLU A 72 -19.77 -1.14 1.79
CA GLU A 72 -19.60 -2.25 0.84
C GLU A 72 -18.52 -3.24 1.31
N PRO A 73 -18.71 -4.55 1.06
CA PRO A 73 -17.79 -5.55 1.56
C PRO A 73 -16.61 -5.77 0.60
N ILE A 74 -15.42 -5.87 1.17
CA ILE A 74 -14.16 -6.09 0.46
C ILE A 74 -13.75 -7.55 0.64
N GLU A 75 -13.40 -8.21 -0.46
CA GLU A 75 -12.79 -9.54 -0.40
C GLU A 75 -11.32 -9.41 0.01
N LYS A 76 -10.57 -8.58 -0.73
CA LYS A 76 -9.15 -8.31 -0.46
C LYS A 76 -8.63 -7.12 -1.24
N ILE A 77 -7.48 -6.63 -0.80
CA ILE A 77 -6.62 -5.71 -1.57
C ILE A 77 -5.37 -6.47 -2.00
N LYS A 78 -4.87 -6.18 -3.19
CA LYS A 78 -3.58 -6.67 -3.67
C LYS A 78 -2.67 -5.52 -4.04
N ILE A 79 -1.41 -5.61 -3.66
CA ILE A 79 -0.33 -4.72 -4.10
C ILE A 79 0.79 -5.59 -4.63
N GLU A 80 1.02 -5.54 -5.93
CA GLU A 80 1.99 -6.38 -6.62
C GLU A 80 3.10 -5.54 -7.21
N ALA A 81 4.35 -5.83 -6.87
CA ALA A 81 5.50 -5.36 -7.62
C ALA A 81 5.71 -6.24 -8.85
N ARG A 82 5.79 -5.62 -10.04
CA ARG A 82 5.91 -6.34 -11.32
C ARG A 82 7.24 -6.00 -11.99
N PRO A 83 8.34 -6.73 -11.69
CA PRO A 83 9.68 -6.40 -12.18
C PRO A 83 9.78 -6.27 -13.70
N LYS A 84 9.04 -7.12 -14.43
CA LYS A 84 8.99 -7.11 -15.90
C LYS A 84 8.45 -5.79 -16.46
N PHE A 85 7.49 -5.17 -15.79
CA PHE A 85 6.82 -3.94 -16.24
C PHE A 85 7.36 -2.70 -15.53
N LYS A 86 8.22 -2.88 -14.52
CA LYS A 86 8.80 -1.81 -13.68
C LYS A 86 7.75 -0.93 -13.03
N ASP A 87 6.68 -1.54 -12.52
CA ASP A 87 5.60 -0.83 -11.85
C ASP A 87 5.04 -1.62 -10.67
N PHE A 88 4.11 -0.98 -9.96
CA PHE A 88 3.24 -1.63 -9.00
C PHE A 88 1.82 -1.71 -9.55
N GLU A 89 1.16 -2.86 -9.42
CA GLU A 89 -0.28 -2.99 -9.59
C GLU A 89 -0.96 -2.95 -8.22
N ALA A 90 -1.90 -2.03 -8.05
CA ALA A 90 -2.77 -1.97 -6.89
C ALA A 90 -4.20 -2.33 -7.30
N SER A 91 -4.83 -3.24 -6.57
CA SER A 91 -6.23 -3.61 -6.85
C SER A 91 -7.05 -3.88 -5.62
N VAL A 92 -8.35 -3.65 -5.74
CA VAL A 92 -9.36 -3.99 -4.73
C VAL A 92 -10.34 -4.98 -5.37
N LEU A 93 -10.58 -6.08 -4.67
CA LEU A 93 -11.57 -7.07 -5.03
C LEU A 93 -12.73 -6.97 -4.02
N PHE A 94 -13.94 -6.82 -4.52
CA PHE A 94 -15.16 -6.66 -3.73
C PHE A 94 -15.94 -7.98 -3.70
N ASN A 95 -16.56 -8.31 -2.56
CA ASN A 95 -17.32 -9.57 -2.42
C ASN A 95 -18.60 -9.60 -3.29
N SER A 96 -19.08 -8.44 -3.73
CA SER A 96 -20.32 -8.31 -4.49
C SER A 96 -20.14 -8.66 -5.97
N LYS A 97 -21.05 -9.47 -6.54
CA LYS A 97 -21.12 -9.74 -8.00
C LYS A 97 -21.30 -8.48 -8.85
N ARG A 98 -21.95 -7.46 -8.28
CA ARG A 98 -22.10 -6.11 -8.86
C ARG A 98 -21.88 -5.08 -7.76
N ARG A 99 -21.09 -4.05 -8.08
CA ARG A 99 -20.79 -2.93 -7.19
C ARG A 99 -22.05 -2.11 -6.90
N ARG A 100 -22.11 -1.49 -5.72
CA ARG A 100 -23.20 -0.55 -5.39
C ARG A 100 -23.08 0.72 -6.25
N PRO A 101 -24.13 1.17 -6.96
CA PRO A 101 -24.05 2.31 -7.89
C PRO A 101 -23.49 3.60 -7.27
N GLU A 102 -23.77 3.85 -5.99
CA GLU A 102 -23.30 5.03 -5.25
C GLU A 102 -21.79 5.04 -5.02
N ASN A 103 -21.17 3.86 -5.06
CA ASN A 103 -19.73 3.65 -4.94
C ASN A 103 -19.04 3.64 -6.32
N ILE A 104 -19.79 3.87 -7.39
CA ILE A 104 -19.28 3.97 -8.75
C ILE A 104 -19.15 5.46 -9.09
N LYS A 105 -17.96 6.03 -8.85
CA LYS A 105 -17.72 7.46 -9.03
C LYS A 105 -17.82 7.91 -10.49
N TYR A 106 -17.13 7.22 -11.41
CA TYR A 106 -17.00 7.60 -12.84
C TYR A 106 -16.90 6.44 -13.84
N LYS A 107 -16.95 5.18 -13.38
CA LYS A 107 -16.78 3.99 -14.23
C LYS A 107 -18.08 3.19 -14.28
N PRO A 108 -19.01 3.44 -15.23
CA PRO A 108 -20.27 2.69 -15.31
C PRO A 108 -20.08 1.15 -15.44
N ASN A 109 -18.86 0.71 -15.77
CA ASN A 109 -18.46 -0.71 -15.82
C ASN A 109 -17.66 -1.18 -14.59
N ALA A 110 -17.71 -0.49 -13.45
CA ALA A 110 -16.98 -0.88 -12.23
C ALA A 110 -17.32 -2.34 -11.88
N ARG A 111 -16.31 -3.20 -11.99
CA ARG A 111 -16.46 -4.66 -11.82
C ARG A 111 -16.20 -5.04 -10.37
N VAL A 112 -16.30 -6.34 -10.11
CA VAL A 112 -15.86 -6.99 -8.86
C VAL A 112 -14.41 -6.60 -8.51
N LYS A 113 -13.55 -6.32 -9.50
CA LYS A 113 -12.16 -5.86 -9.31
C LYS A 113 -11.97 -4.45 -9.87
N GLU A 114 -11.39 -3.56 -9.07
CA GLU A 114 -10.84 -2.27 -9.50
C GLU A 114 -9.31 -2.34 -9.44
N THR A 115 -8.63 -1.77 -10.44
CA THR A 115 -7.16 -1.81 -10.55
C THR A 115 -6.62 -0.44 -10.96
N THR A 116 -5.43 -0.11 -10.47
CA THR A 116 -4.59 0.96 -10.98
C THR A 116 -3.12 0.53 -11.01
N LEU A 117 -2.32 1.23 -11.82
CA LEU A 117 -0.89 1.02 -11.94
C LEU A 117 -0.15 2.25 -11.43
N TRP A 118 0.90 2.05 -10.64
CA TRP A 118 1.79 3.11 -10.21
C TRP A 118 3.17 2.90 -10.82
N ASN A 119 3.69 3.94 -11.48
CA ASN A 119 5.10 3.95 -11.85
C ASN A 119 5.94 3.85 -10.56
N VAL A 120 6.87 2.89 -10.52
CA VAL A 120 7.77 2.65 -9.39
C VAL A 120 8.57 3.89 -9.02
N GLU A 121 8.94 4.72 -10.00
CA GLU A 121 9.67 5.99 -9.84
C GLU A 121 8.90 7.05 -9.03
N LEU A 122 7.58 6.93 -8.96
CA LEU A 122 6.76 7.82 -8.16
C LEU A 122 6.72 7.42 -6.69
N ILE A 123 7.15 6.20 -6.36
CA ILE A 123 7.07 5.64 -5.00
C ILE A 123 8.47 5.36 -4.47
N PHE A 124 9.21 4.44 -5.11
CA PHE A 124 10.57 4.04 -4.77
C PHE A 124 11.35 3.77 -6.07
N PRO A 125 11.96 4.79 -6.71
CA PRO A 125 12.75 4.67 -7.93
C PRO A 125 13.69 3.47 -8.02
N ASP A 126 14.41 3.17 -6.94
CA ASP A 126 15.44 2.12 -6.93
C ASP A 126 14.89 0.76 -6.49
N PHE A 127 13.58 0.60 -6.32
CA PHE A 127 12.96 -0.62 -5.76
C PHE A 127 13.49 -1.92 -6.39
N PHE A 128 13.52 -2.02 -7.72
CA PHE A 128 13.95 -3.23 -8.42
C PHE A 128 15.47 -3.45 -8.43
N SER A 129 16.26 -2.47 -7.98
CA SER A 129 17.71 -2.61 -7.84
C SER A 129 18.11 -3.32 -6.54
N TYR A 130 17.23 -3.35 -5.54
CA TYR A 130 17.54 -3.97 -4.25
C TYR A 130 17.37 -5.49 -4.28
N GLN A 131 18.06 -6.15 -3.34
CA GLN A 131 17.79 -7.55 -3.01
C GLN A 131 16.35 -7.76 -2.54
N LYS A 132 15.83 -8.99 -2.73
CA LYS A 132 14.42 -9.34 -2.53
C LYS A 132 13.92 -8.99 -1.13
N GLU A 133 14.74 -9.12 -0.10
CA GLU A 133 14.40 -8.80 1.29
C GLU A 133 14.09 -7.32 1.52
N ILE A 134 14.80 -6.43 0.82
CA ILE A 134 14.60 -4.99 0.89
C ILE A 134 13.35 -4.62 0.08
N GLN A 135 13.14 -5.26 -1.07
CA GLN A 135 11.89 -5.12 -1.83
C GLN A 135 10.68 -5.51 -0.97
N LYS A 136 10.75 -6.64 -0.26
CA LYS A 136 9.71 -7.06 0.69
C LYS A 136 9.50 -6.04 1.81
N ALA A 137 10.57 -5.49 2.38
CA ALA A 137 10.51 -4.47 3.41
C ALA A 137 9.80 -3.19 2.92
N LEU A 138 10.16 -2.69 1.74
CA LEU A 138 9.53 -1.52 1.12
C LEU A 138 8.06 -1.78 0.77
N LEU A 139 7.75 -2.98 0.26
CA LEU A 139 6.37 -3.38 -0.04
C LEU A 139 5.53 -3.51 1.24
N LEU A 140 6.12 -3.98 2.34
CA LEU A 140 5.49 -4.05 3.65
C LEU A 140 5.15 -2.65 4.20
N ILE A 141 6.03 -1.66 4.00
CA ILE A 141 5.74 -0.26 4.33
C ILE A 141 4.51 0.23 3.55
N ILE A 142 4.46 -0.01 2.23
CA ILE A 142 3.29 0.34 1.40
C ILE A 142 2.02 -0.34 1.94
N GLY A 143 2.09 -1.65 2.22
CA GLY A 143 0.96 -2.40 2.75
C GLY A 143 0.45 -1.88 4.08
N LYS A 144 1.35 -1.51 5.00
CA LYS A 144 1.00 -0.93 6.30
C LYS A 144 0.34 0.43 6.18
N ILE A 145 0.81 1.25 5.24
CA ILE A 145 0.18 2.53 4.91
C ILE A 145 -1.24 2.30 4.39
N VAL A 146 -1.44 1.34 3.48
CA VAL A 146 -2.77 1.02 2.96
C VAL A 146 -3.69 0.46 4.06
N LYS A 147 -3.18 -0.42 4.93
CA LYS A 147 -3.90 -0.89 6.12
C LYS A 147 -4.36 0.29 6.96
N ARG A 148 -3.46 1.23 7.27
CA ARG A 148 -3.78 2.39 8.08
C ARG A 148 -4.79 3.31 7.39
N ILE A 149 -4.69 3.50 6.07
CA ILE A 149 -5.72 4.20 5.30
C ILE A 149 -7.06 3.52 5.54
N CYS A 150 -7.18 2.21 5.31
CA CYS A 150 -8.42 1.44 5.47
C CYS A 150 -9.03 1.59 6.88
N GLU A 151 -8.22 1.38 7.92
CA GLU A 151 -8.69 1.40 9.32
C GLU A 151 -9.05 2.80 9.82
N TYR A 152 -8.22 3.80 9.53
CA TYR A 152 -8.42 5.17 10.00
C TYR A 152 -9.38 5.96 9.10
N GLY A 153 -9.36 5.70 7.80
CA GLY A 153 -10.23 6.36 6.82
C GLY A 153 -11.70 6.02 7.03
N GLN A 154 -12.02 4.85 7.60
CA GLN A 154 -13.39 4.47 7.97
C GLN A 154 -14.08 5.55 8.82
N THR A 155 -13.37 6.11 9.79
CA THR A 155 -13.90 7.13 10.70
C THR A 155 -13.69 8.56 10.21
N ASN A 156 -12.72 8.80 9.33
CA ASN A 156 -12.26 10.15 8.99
C ASN A 156 -12.54 10.58 7.54
N PHE A 157 -12.77 9.63 6.63
CA PHE A 157 -13.01 9.91 5.22
C PHE A 157 -14.47 9.70 4.86
N ALA A 158 -15.07 10.68 4.18
CA ALA A 158 -16.46 10.62 3.75
C ALA A 158 -16.77 9.46 2.78
N TYR A 159 -15.74 8.89 2.14
CA TYR A 159 -15.87 7.93 1.04
C TYR A 159 -15.11 6.62 1.29
N MET A 160 -15.05 6.16 2.54
CA MET A 160 -14.52 4.85 2.88
C MET A 160 -15.40 4.11 3.88
N LYS A 161 -16.56 3.62 3.43
CA LYS A 161 -17.43 2.79 4.24
C LYS A 161 -17.21 1.31 3.92
N ILE A 162 -16.33 0.66 4.67
CA ILE A 162 -16.00 -0.77 4.53
C ILE A 162 -16.90 -1.57 5.49
N GLU A 163 -17.48 -2.69 5.05
CA GLU A 163 -18.42 -3.50 5.85
C GLU A 163 -17.79 -4.64 6.65
N ASN A 164 -16.59 -5.10 6.29
CA ASN A 164 -15.99 -6.30 6.87
C ASN A 164 -14.47 -6.23 6.96
N ASP A 165 -13.91 -7.07 7.84
CA ASP A 165 -12.49 -7.39 7.87
C ASP A 165 -12.04 -8.08 6.57
N PHE A 166 -10.82 -7.80 6.15
CA PHE A 166 -10.25 -8.38 4.92
C PHE A 166 -8.72 -8.44 4.98
N GLU A 167 -8.10 -9.03 3.95
CA GLU A 167 -6.64 -9.12 3.84
C GLU A 167 -6.09 -8.21 2.74
N ILE A 168 -4.92 -7.63 3.00
CA ILE A 168 -4.04 -7.03 1.99
C ILE A 168 -2.96 -8.07 1.66
N GLU A 169 -2.94 -8.54 0.41
CA GLU A 169 -1.90 -9.41 -0.12
C GLU A 169 -0.80 -8.55 -0.77
N LEU A 170 0.45 -8.77 -0.34
CA LEU A 170 1.63 -8.12 -0.90
C LEU A 170 2.38 -9.13 -1.76
N LEU A 171 2.54 -8.82 -3.04
CA LEU A 171 3.09 -9.74 -4.04
C LEU A 171 4.33 -9.21 -4.73
N ILE A 172 5.24 -10.11 -5.09
CA ILE A 172 6.33 -9.87 -6.05
C ILE A 172 6.26 -10.98 -7.09
N ASP A 173 6.08 -10.61 -8.36
CA ASP A 173 5.99 -11.56 -9.49
C ASP A 173 4.92 -12.66 -9.25
N ASN A 174 3.69 -12.22 -8.95
CA ASN A 174 2.55 -13.07 -8.57
C ASN A 174 2.72 -13.98 -7.33
N GLN A 175 3.85 -13.94 -6.63
CA GLN A 175 4.05 -14.68 -5.38
C GLN A 175 3.63 -13.84 -4.19
N ILE A 176 2.80 -14.41 -3.30
CA ILE A 176 2.42 -13.75 -2.04
C ILE A 176 3.64 -13.76 -1.12
N GLU A 177 4.15 -12.57 -0.81
CA GLU A 177 5.31 -12.38 0.06
C GLU A 177 4.91 -12.04 1.51
N SER A 178 3.77 -11.38 1.69
CA SER A 178 3.21 -11.06 3.00
C SER A 178 1.69 -10.84 2.92
N LYS A 179 1.03 -10.98 4.06
CA LYS A 179 -0.41 -10.73 4.24
C LYS A 179 -0.62 -9.85 5.46
N LEU A 180 -1.41 -8.80 5.31
CA LEU A 180 -1.79 -7.92 6.41
C LEU A 180 -3.31 -8.01 6.62
N LYS A 181 -3.72 -8.29 7.84
CA LYS A 181 -5.15 -8.24 8.21
C LYS A 181 -5.56 -6.80 8.46
N VAL A 182 -6.67 -6.39 7.88
CA VAL A 182 -7.34 -5.12 8.14
C VAL A 182 -8.55 -5.41 9.04
N GLN A 183 -8.61 -4.70 10.17
CA GLN A 183 -9.70 -4.83 11.13
C GLN A 183 -10.58 -3.60 11.07
N ILE A 184 -11.86 -3.78 10.72
CA ILE A 184 -12.84 -2.71 10.63
C ILE A 184 -13.66 -2.72 11.92
N ASN A 185 -13.40 -1.74 12.79
CA ASN A 185 -14.15 -1.51 14.02
C ASN A 185 -15.39 -0.64 13.77
#